data_AF-A0A2Y9KNV1-F1
#
_entry.id   AF-A0A2Y9KNV1-F1
#
_cell.length_a   1.000
_cell.length_b   1.000
_cell.length_c   1.000
_cell.angle_alpha   90.00
_cell.angle_beta   90.00
_cell.angle_gamma   90.00
#
_symmetry.space_group_name_H-M   'P 1'
#
loop_
_entity.id
_entity.type
_entity.pdbx_description
1 polymer ?
#
loop_
_entity_poly.entity_id
_entity_poly.type
_entity_poly.pdbx_seq_one_letter_code
_entity_poly.pdbx_strand_id
1 'polypeptide(L)'
;MASPSSFTYYCPPSSSPVWSEPLYSLRPEHARERLQDDSVETVTSIEQAKVEEKIQDVFSSYKFNHLVPRLILQREKHFHYLKRGLRQLTDAYECLDASRPWLCYWILHSLELLDEPIPQMVATDVCQFLELCQSPEGGFGGGPGQYPHLAPTYAAVNALCIIGTEEAYDVINREKLLQYLYSLKQPDGSFLMHVGGEVDVRSAYCAASVASLTNIITPDLFEGTAEWIARCQNWEGGIGGVPGMEAHGGYTFCGLAALVILKKERSLNLKSLLQWVTSRQMRFEGGFQGRCNKLVDGCYSFWQAGLLPLLHRALHAQGDPALSMSHWMFHQQALQEYILMCCQCPAGGLLDKPGKSRDFYHTCYCLSGLSIAQHFGSGAMLHDVVLGVPENALQPTHPVYNIGPDKVIQATMHFLQKPVPGFEEREDEAPAQPATA
;
A
#
# COMPACT_ATOMS: atom_id res chain seq x y z
N MET A 1 -29.55 -16.69 15.25
CA MET A 1 -29.60 -15.22 15.49
C MET A 1 -28.66 -14.93 16.64
N ALA A 2 -27.40 -14.59 16.33
CA ALA A 2 -26.43 -14.15 17.32
C ALA A 2 -26.26 -12.63 17.14
N SER A 3 -26.50 -11.89 18.21
CA SER A 3 -26.36 -10.44 18.24
C SER A 3 -24.90 -10.02 18.04
N PRO A 4 -24.61 -8.89 17.38
CA PRO A 4 -23.24 -8.41 17.23
C PRO A 4 -22.73 -7.88 18.58
N SER A 5 -21.58 -8.41 19.00
CA SER A 5 -20.85 -7.96 20.18
C SER A 5 -20.43 -6.50 20.00
N SER A 6 -20.89 -5.64 20.89
CA SER A 6 -20.43 -4.25 21.01
C SER A 6 -18.95 -4.23 21.42
N PHE A 7 -18.10 -3.76 20.52
CA PHE A 7 -16.69 -3.51 20.81
C PHE A 7 -16.56 -2.29 21.73
N THR A 8 -16.04 -2.49 22.94
CA THR A 8 -15.66 -1.41 23.84
C THR A 8 -14.21 -1.00 23.56
N TYR A 9 -14.04 0.16 22.94
CA TYR A 9 -12.75 0.82 22.78
C TYR A 9 -12.10 1.07 24.15
N TYR A 10 -10.98 0.41 24.45
CA TYR A 10 -10.21 0.70 25.65
C TYR A 10 -9.31 1.91 25.39
N CYS A 11 -9.79 3.09 25.76
CA CYS A 11 -8.97 4.31 25.78
C CYS A 11 -8.23 4.35 27.13
N PRO A 12 -6.89 4.33 27.18
CA PRO A 12 -6.17 4.55 28.44
C PRO A 12 -6.60 5.91 29.03
N PRO A 13 -6.62 6.07 30.35
CA PRO A 13 -6.98 7.33 30.97
C PRO A 13 -5.95 8.40 30.58
N SER A 14 -6.31 9.19 29.58
CA SER A 14 -5.68 10.48 29.29
C SER A 14 -5.85 11.35 30.54
N SER A 15 -4.74 11.81 31.13
CA SER A 15 -4.77 12.84 32.18
C SER A 15 -5.26 14.19 31.67
N SER A 16 -5.32 14.36 30.35
CA SER A 16 -5.86 15.56 29.69
C SER A 16 -7.39 15.45 29.49
N PRO A 17 -8.13 16.57 29.55
CA PRO A 17 -9.56 16.59 29.25
C PRO A 17 -9.86 15.99 27.87
N VAL A 18 -11.00 15.31 27.71
CA VAL A 18 -11.37 14.60 26.46
C VAL A 18 -11.37 15.48 25.20
N TRP A 19 -11.50 16.80 25.34
CA TRP A 19 -11.49 17.77 24.24
C TRP A 19 -10.09 18.27 23.85
N SER A 20 -9.03 17.85 24.56
CA SER A 20 -7.64 18.20 24.24
C SER A 20 -6.74 16.96 24.22
N GLU A 21 -5.95 16.81 23.15
CA GLU A 21 -5.02 15.70 23.00
C GLU A 21 -3.62 16.24 22.67
N PRO A 22 -2.62 16.05 23.54
CA PRO A 22 -1.25 16.48 23.26
C PRO A 22 -0.67 15.77 22.04
N LEU A 23 -0.22 16.56 21.05
CA LEU A 23 0.41 16.06 19.83
C LEU A 23 1.94 16.06 19.93
N TYR A 24 2.59 15.04 19.37
CA TYR A 24 4.05 14.89 19.31
C TYR A 24 4.70 16.08 18.63
N SER A 25 4.17 16.48 17.47
CA SER A 25 4.70 17.56 16.62
C SER A 25 4.55 18.95 17.26
N LEU A 26 3.74 19.08 18.31
CA LEU A 26 3.49 20.33 19.05
C LEU A 26 4.20 20.42 20.40
N ARG A 27 5.00 19.40 20.74
CA ARG A 27 5.84 19.42 21.94
C ARG A 27 6.93 20.50 21.81
N PRO A 28 7.26 21.23 22.88
CA PRO A 28 8.28 22.29 22.81
C PRO A 28 9.64 21.82 22.29
N GLU A 29 10.06 20.60 22.66
CA GLU A 29 11.32 20.01 22.23
C GLU A 29 11.35 19.63 20.74
N HIS A 30 10.19 19.50 20.08
CA HIS A 30 10.11 19.12 18.67
C HIS A 30 10.75 20.15 17.74
N ALA A 31 10.85 21.42 18.15
CA ALA A 31 11.60 22.45 17.41
C ALA A 31 13.09 22.10 17.24
N ARG A 32 13.66 21.23 18.08
CA ARG A 32 15.05 20.76 17.98
C ARG A 32 15.26 19.79 16.83
N GLU A 33 14.19 19.24 16.26
CA GLU A 33 14.23 18.27 15.17
C GLU A 33 14.37 18.94 13.79
N ARG A 34 14.27 20.28 13.72
CA ARG A 34 14.53 21.07 12.52
C ARG A 34 15.89 20.74 11.89
N LEU A 35 15.97 20.84 10.57
CA LEU A 35 17.20 20.68 9.81
C LEU A 35 18.32 21.55 10.39
N GLN A 36 19.49 20.93 10.56
CA GLN A 36 20.76 21.61 10.76
C GLN A 36 21.54 21.43 9.46
N ASP A 37 21.75 22.52 8.72
CA ASP A 37 22.45 22.53 7.44
C ASP A 37 23.96 22.74 7.58
N ASP A 38 24.45 22.82 8.82
CA ASP A 38 25.84 23.07 9.19
C ASP A 38 26.43 24.34 8.56
N SER A 39 25.58 25.34 8.25
CA SER A 39 25.95 26.54 7.49
C SER A 39 26.50 26.24 6.08
N VAL A 40 26.10 25.10 5.50
CA VAL A 40 26.46 24.67 4.14
C VAL A 40 25.18 24.47 3.33
N GLU A 41 24.71 25.54 2.72
CA GLU A 41 23.52 25.51 1.88
C GLU A 41 23.78 24.77 0.56
N THR A 42 22.84 23.90 0.21
CA THR A 42 22.75 23.25 -1.09
C THR A 42 21.30 23.29 -1.55
N VAL A 43 21.03 22.91 -2.80
CA VAL A 43 19.65 22.75 -3.28
C VAL A 43 18.82 21.86 -2.34
N THR A 44 19.42 20.80 -1.80
CA THR A 44 18.73 19.90 -0.86
C THR A 44 18.33 20.60 0.43
N SER A 45 19.28 21.25 1.12
CA SER A 45 18.99 21.86 2.43
C SER A 45 18.05 23.06 2.30
N ILE A 46 18.18 23.84 1.23
CA ILE A 46 17.28 24.97 0.95
C ILE A 46 15.84 24.48 0.74
N GLU A 47 15.62 23.44 -0.08
CA GLU A 47 14.27 22.93 -0.33
C GLU A 47 13.69 22.23 0.90
N GLN A 48 14.51 21.50 1.67
CA GLN A 48 14.08 20.90 2.93
C GLN A 48 13.64 21.97 3.94
N ALA A 49 14.44 23.03 4.14
CA ALA A 49 14.11 24.12 5.05
C ALA A 49 12.80 24.83 4.65
N LYS A 50 12.54 25.04 3.35
CA LYS A 50 11.28 25.61 2.85
C LYS A 50 10.07 24.75 3.21
N VAL A 51 10.21 23.42 3.12
CA VAL A 51 9.14 22.49 3.50
C VAL A 51 8.92 22.53 5.00
N GLU A 52 9.98 22.43 5.81
CA GLU A 52 9.87 22.47 7.28
C GLU A 52 9.22 23.76 7.78
N GLU A 53 9.54 24.91 7.17
CA GLU A 53 8.91 26.17 7.51
C GLU A 53 7.40 26.14 7.25
N LYS A 54 7.00 25.65 6.07
CA LYS A 54 5.57 25.53 5.74
C LYS A 54 4.84 24.54 6.64
N ILE A 55 5.49 23.45 7.02
CA ILE A 55 4.93 22.44 7.93
C ILE A 55 4.80 23.00 9.35
N GLN A 56 5.76 23.81 9.82
CA GLN A 56 5.64 24.48 11.10
C GLN A 56 4.44 25.44 11.14
N ASP A 57 4.20 26.21 10.08
CA ASP A 57 3.02 27.08 10.00
C ASP A 57 1.73 26.26 10.18
N VAL A 58 1.66 25.09 9.52
CA VAL A 58 0.53 24.18 9.66
C VAL A 58 0.43 23.66 11.09
N PHE A 59 1.49 23.10 11.67
CA PHE A 59 1.49 22.61 13.06
C PHE A 59 1.04 23.68 14.05
N SER A 60 1.61 24.89 13.96
CA SER A 60 1.25 26.02 14.82
C SER A 60 -0.25 26.37 14.74
N SER A 61 -0.89 26.19 13.58
CA SER A 61 -2.33 26.48 13.40
C SER A 61 -3.26 25.54 14.18
N TYR A 62 -2.78 24.37 14.62
CA TYR A 62 -3.53 23.41 15.44
C TYR A 62 -3.33 23.61 16.96
N LYS A 63 -2.53 24.61 17.37
CA LYS A 63 -2.25 24.91 18.78
C LYS A 63 -2.84 26.26 19.21
N PHE A 64 -3.79 26.25 20.13
CA PHE A 64 -4.40 27.46 20.71
C PHE A 64 -3.99 27.61 22.18
N ASN A 65 -2.83 28.21 22.45
CA ASN A 65 -2.21 28.23 23.79
C ASN A 65 -2.01 26.81 24.36
N HIS A 66 -2.77 26.44 25.38
CA HIS A 66 -2.77 25.11 26.00
C HIS A 66 -3.84 24.17 25.43
N LEU A 67 -4.76 24.68 24.60
CA LEU A 67 -5.79 23.89 23.94
C LEU A 67 -5.24 23.30 22.64
N VAL A 68 -5.30 21.98 22.52
CA VAL A 68 -4.97 21.24 21.29
C VAL A 68 -6.17 20.38 20.92
N PRO A 69 -7.07 20.87 20.05
CA PRO A 69 -8.25 20.12 19.64
C PRO A 69 -7.87 18.78 19.02
N ARG A 70 -8.66 17.74 19.27
CA ARG A 70 -8.50 16.45 18.60
C ARG A 70 -8.56 16.62 17.07
N LEU A 71 -7.65 15.95 16.37
CA LEU A 71 -7.59 15.97 14.91
C LEU A 71 -8.79 15.23 14.30
N ILE A 72 -9.21 15.66 13.11
CA ILE A 72 -10.41 15.14 12.43
C ILE A 72 -10.05 14.81 10.98
N LEU A 73 -10.29 13.56 10.58
CA LEU A 73 -10.34 13.12 9.20
C LEU A 73 -11.64 13.63 8.55
N GLN A 74 -11.54 14.34 7.44
CA GLN A 74 -12.68 14.97 6.77
C GLN A 74 -13.44 13.96 5.89
N ARG A 75 -13.88 12.84 6.48
CA ARG A 75 -14.46 11.66 5.82
C ARG A 75 -15.50 12.02 4.75
N GLU A 76 -16.53 12.78 5.11
CA GLU A 76 -17.61 13.20 4.19
C GLU A 76 -17.09 13.95 2.95
N LYS A 77 -16.09 14.81 3.14
CA LYS A 77 -15.51 15.56 2.02
C LYS A 77 -14.72 14.65 1.10
N HIS A 78 -13.93 13.73 1.67
CA HIS A 78 -13.20 12.73 0.90
C HIS A 78 -14.18 11.80 0.15
N PHE A 79 -15.23 11.34 0.81
CA PHE A 79 -16.31 10.55 0.20
C PHE A 79 -16.93 11.25 -1.01
N HIS A 80 -17.37 12.51 -0.88
CA HIS A 80 -17.97 13.24 -2.01
C HIS A 80 -17.00 13.45 -3.18
N TYR A 81 -15.72 13.70 -2.88
CA TYR A 81 -14.67 13.79 -3.90
C TYR A 81 -14.50 12.46 -4.66
N LEU A 82 -14.41 11.35 -3.93
CA LEU A 82 -14.26 9.99 -4.47
C LEU A 82 -15.48 9.54 -5.27
N LYS A 83 -16.68 9.73 -4.71
CA LYS A 83 -17.96 9.38 -5.34
C LYS A 83 -18.13 10.04 -6.71
N ARG A 84 -17.74 11.32 -6.83
CA ARG A 84 -17.75 12.03 -8.11
C ARG A 84 -16.69 11.48 -9.06
N GLY A 85 -15.46 11.30 -8.57
CA GLY A 85 -14.34 10.81 -9.37
C GLY A 85 -14.56 9.43 -9.99
N LEU A 86 -15.29 8.55 -9.30
CA LEU A 86 -15.61 7.21 -9.81
C LEU A 86 -16.52 7.24 -11.05
N ARG A 87 -17.23 8.36 -11.28
CA ARG A 87 -18.17 8.51 -12.39
C ARG A 87 -17.66 9.40 -13.50
N GLN A 88 -17.04 10.53 -13.17
CA GLN A 88 -16.57 11.48 -14.16
C GLN A 88 -15.34 12.24 -13.67
N LEU A 89 -14.41 12.46 -14.60
CA LEU A 89 -13.19 13.23 -14.40
C LEU A 89 -13.17 14.43 -15.36
N THR A 90 -12.45 15.48 -15.00
CA THR A 90 -12.17 16.61 -15.89
C THR A 90 -11.07 16.24 -16.89
N ASP A 91 -10.92 17.04 -17.95
CA ASP A 91 -9.80 16.97 -18.91
C ASP A 91 -8.41 16.99 -18.26
N ALA A 92 -8.27 17.55 -17.06
CA ALA A 92 -7.04 17.45 -16.27
C ALA A 92 -6.54 16.01 -16.03
N TYR A 93 -7.40 14.99 -16.20
CA TYR A 93 -7.06 13.57 -16.10
C TYR A 93 -6.76 12.90 -17.44
N GLU A 94 -6.69 13.63 -18.56
CA GLU A 94 -6.27 13.09 -19.86
C GLU A 94 -4.87 12.46 -19.80
N CYS A 95 -3.99 12.98 -18.94
CA CYS A 95 -2.68 12.38 -18.69
C CYS A 95 -2.74 10.97 -18.05
N LEU A 96 -3.90 10.58 -17.53
CA LEU A 96 -4.17 9.28 -16.92
C LEU A 96 -5.16 8.44 -17.75
N ASP A 97 -5.38 8.77 -19.03
CA ASP A 97 -6.23 7.95 -19.90
C ASP A 97 -5.66 6.53 -20.14
N ALA A 98 -4.34 6.37 -20.00
CA ALA A 98 -3.66 5.07 -19.97
C ALA A 98 -3.52 4.48 -18.55
N SER A 99 -4.32 4.95 -17.59
CA SER A 99 -4.28 4.54 -16.18
C SER A 99 -5.67 4.55 -15.54
N ARG A 100 -6.72 4.27 -16.32
CA ARG A 100 -8.10 4.25 -15.80
C ARG A 100 -8.36 3.12 -14.80
N PRO A 101 -7.80 1.90 -14.94
CA PRO A 101 -7.87 0.90 -13.87
C PRO A 101 -7.22 1.35 -12.57
N TRP A 102 -6.17 2.19 -12.61
CA TRP A 102 -5.60 2.81 -11.41
C TRP A 102 -6.60 3.76 -10.74
N LEU A 103 -7.32 4.57 -11.52
CA LEU A 103 -8.37 5.43 -10.98
C LEU A 103 -9.48 4.60 -10.32
N CYS A 104 -9.90 3.48 -10.92
CA CYS A 104 -10.84 2.55 -10.29
C CYS A 104 -10.30 2.04 -8.96
N TYR A 105 -9.09 1.49 -8.93
CA TYR A 105 -8.46 0.96 -7.73
C TYR A 105 -8.31 2.03 -6.63
N TRP A 106 -7.68 3.16 -6.93
CA TRP A 106 -7.43 4.21 -5.95
C TRP A 106 -8.71 4.73 -5.32
N ILE A 107 -9.75 4.90 -6.13
CA ILE A 107 -11.03 5.42 -5.64
C ILE A 107 -11.78 4.38 -4.83
N LEU A 108 -11.90 3.14 -5.33
CA LEU A 108 -12.60 2.06 -4.62
C LEU A 108 -11.89 1.69 -3.32
N HIS A 109 -10.56 1.60 -3.32
CA HIS A 109 -9.80 1.32 -2.11
C HIS A 109 -9.92 2.47 -1.09
N SER A 110 -9.94 3.72 -1.55
CA SER A 110 -10.18 4.85 -0.64
C SER A 110 -11.57 4.78 0.00
N LEU A 111 -12.60 4.40 -0.78
CA LEU A 111 -13.96 4.21 -0.25
C LEU A 111 -14.02 3.04 0.74
N GLU A 112 -13.37 1.92 0.42
CA GLU A 112 -13.22 0.76 1.30
C GLU A 112 -12.59 1.15 2.65
N LEU A 113 -11.47 1.86 2.64
CA LEU A 113 -10.81 2.35 3.86
C LEU A 113 -11.71 3.29 4.67
N LEU A 114 -12.52 4.09 3.98
CA LEU A 114 -13.48 4.99 4.60
C LEU A 114 -14.77 4.30 5.07
N ASP A 115 -14.87 2.97 4.93
CA ASP A 115 -16.07 2.18 5.22
C ASP A 115 -17.32 2.67 4.46
N GLU A 116 -17.12 3.24 3.27
CA GLU A 116 -18.19 3.76 2.44
C GLU A 116 -18.70 2.66 1.50
N PRO A 117 -20.00 2.32 1.53
CA PRO A 117 -20.53 1.23 0.73
C PRO A 117 -20.49 1.56 -0.76
N ILE A 118 -20.10 0.58 -1.57
CA ILE A 118 -20.15 0.67 -3.04
C ILE A 118 -21.54 0.20 -3.49
N PRO A 119 -22.38 1.05 -4.11
CA PRO A 119 -23.69 0.62 -4.60
C PRO A 119 -23.55 -0.49 -5.66
N GLN A 120 -24.40 -1.52 -5.60
CA GLN A 120 -24.31 -2.69 -6.50
C GLN A 120 -24.25 -2.30 -7.99
N MET A 121 -25.05 -1.32 -8.40
CA MET A 121 -25.03 -0.83 -9.79
C MET A 121 -23.68 -0.22 -10.17
N VAL A 122 -23.04 0.52 -9.27
CA VAL A 122 -21.69 1.08 -9.49
C VAL A 122 -20.66 -0.05 -9.59
N ALA A 123 -20.78 -1.07 -8.74
CA ALA A 123 -19.88 -2.23 -8.77
C ALA A 123 -19.96 -2.96 -10.12
N THR A 124 -21.17 -3.27 -10.60
CA THR A 124 -21.39 -3.88 -11.91
C THR A 124 -20.87 -2.99 -13.05
N ASP A 125 -21.08 -1.67 -13.01
CA ASP A 125 -20.54 -0.74 -14.02
C ASP A 125 -18.99 -0.80 -14.06
N VAL A 126 -18.33 -0.92 -12.90
CA VAL A 126 -16.87 -1.06 -12.84
C VAL A 126 -16.43 -2.42 -13.40
N CYS A 127 -17.13 -3.51 -13.08
CA CYS A 127 -16.83 -4.84 -13.64
C CYS A 127 -16.88 -4.80 -15.18
N GLN A 128 -17.96 -4.26 -15.75
CA GLN A 128 -18.12 -4.10 -17.20
C GLN A 128 -17.04 -3.20 -17.80
N PHE A 129 -16.70 -2.09 -17.13
CA PHE A 129 -15.63 -1.22 -17.60
C PHE A 129 -14.26 -1.92 -17.62
N LEU A 130 -13.94 -2.69 -16.58
CA LEU A 130 -12.67 -3.41 -16.49
C LEU A 130 -12.62 -4.59 -17.47
N GLU A 131 -13.76 -5.24 -17.76
CA GLU A 131 -13.87 -6.23 -18.84
C GLU A 131 -13.50 -5.61 -20.19
N LEU A 132 -13.98 -4.39 -20.51
CA LEU A 132 -13.59 -3.66 -21.72
C LEU A 132 -12.10 -3.29 -21.76
N CYS A 133 -11.45 -3.18 -20.60
CA CYS A 133 -10.01 -2.94 -20.50
C CYS A 133 -9.19 -4.24 -20.55
N GLN A 134 -9.82 -5.42 -20.46
CA GLN A 134 -9.12 -6.68 -20.54
C GLN A 134 -8.71 -6.97 -21.98
N SER A 135 -7.45 -7.35 -22.17
CA SER A 135 -6.93 -7.72 -23.49
C SER A 135 -7.34 -9.16 -23.86
N PRO A 136 -7.65 -9.45 -25.13
CA PRO A 136 -7.83 -10.83 -25.60
C PRO A 136 -6.56 -11.68 -25.47
N GLU A 137 -5.39 -11.05 -25.34
CA GLU A 137 -4.11 -11.72 -25.11
C GLU A 137 -3.81 -11.98 -23.63
N GLY A 138 -4.68 -11.52 -22.72
CA GLY A 138 -4.51 -11.60 -21.28
C GLY A 138 -3.94 -10.33 -20.65
N GLY A 139 -4.24 -10.13 -19.36
CA GLY A 139 -3.95 -8.87 -18.66
C GLY A 139 -4.94 -7.75 -19.02
N PHE A 140 -4.77 -6.59 -18.39
CA PHE A 140 -5.59 -5.40 -18.59
C PHE A 140 -4.75 -4.24 -19.11
N GLY A 141 -5.31 -3.45 -20.01
CA GLY A 141 -4.73 -2.22 -20.52
C GLY A 141 -5.14 -0.99 -19.69
N GLY A 142 -4.54 0.16 -20.01
CA GLY A 142 -4.81 1.44 -19.33
C GLY A 142 -6.22 2.01 -19.55
N GLY A 143 -6.94 1.49 -20.55
CA GLY A 143 -8.30 1.82 -20.94
C GLY A 143 -8.78 0.89 -22.06
N PRO A 144 -10.05 0.98 -22.49
CA PRO A 144 -10.61 0.08 -23.50
C PRO A 144 -9.81 0.08 -24.81
N GLY A 145 -9.48 -1.12 -25.31
CA GLY A 145 -8.72 -1.31 -26.55
C GLY A 145 -7.23 -1.01 -26.48
N GLN A 146 -6.69 -0.62 -25.31
CA GLN A 146 -5.25 -0.44 -25.12
C GLN A 146 -4.55 -1.79 -24.87
N TYR A 147 -3.26 -1.86 -25.19
CA TYR A 147 -2.45 -3.05 -24.92
C TYR A 147 -2.38 -3.36 -23.41
N PRO A 148 -2.30 -4.65 -23.04
CA PRO A 148 -2.17 -5.03 -21.65
C PRO A 148 -0.84 -4.55 -21.07
N HIS A 149 -0.85 -4.21 -19.78
CA HIS A 149 0.31 -3.73 -19.03
C HIS A 149 0.18 -4.15 -17.57
N LEU A 150 1.27 -4.54 -16.91
CA LEU A 150 1.24 -5.09 -15.55
C LEU A 150 0.71 -4.09 -14.51
N ALA A 151 1.00 -2.80 -14.65
CA ALA A 151 0.47 -1.77 -13.76
C ALA A 151 -1.08 -1.69 -13.75
N PRO A 152 -1.80 -1.45 -14.88
CA PRO A 152 -3.25 -1.52 -14.90
C PRO A 152 -3.80 -2.94 -14.66
N THR A 153 -3.04 -4.01 -14.95
CA THR A 153 -3.43 -5.38 -14.58
C THR A 153 -3.50 -5.55 -13.05
N TYR A 154 -2.48 -5.09 -12.32
CA TYR A 154 -2.49 -5.05 -10.86
C TYR A 154 -3.69 -4.25 -10.32
N ALA A 155 -3.90 -3.05 -10.85
CA ALA A 155 -4.98 -2.19 -10.40
C ALA A 155 -6.37 -2.78 -10.68
N ALA A 156 -6.59 -3.35 -11.87
CA ALA A 156 -7.85 -3.99 -12.24
C ALA A 156 -8.16 -5.19 -11.34
N VAL A 157 -7.20 -6.08 -11.11
CA VAL A 157 -7.39 -7.25 -10.25
C VAL A 157 -7.71 -6.82 -8.81
N ASN A 158 -6.98 -5.86 -8.25
CA ASN A 158 -7.28 -5.33 -6.92
C ASN A 158 -8.67 -4.68 -6.85
N ALA A 159 -9.06 -3.90 -7.86
CA ALA A 159 -10.39 -3.28 -7.92
C ALA A 159 -11.52 -4.33 -7.95
N LEU A 160 -11.35 -5.41 -8.73
CA LEU A 160 -12.30 -6.53 -8.79
C LEU A 160 -12.35 -7.28 -7.45
N CYS A 161 -11.20 -7.47 -6.78
CA CYS A 161 -11.16 -8.09 -5.45
C CYS A 161 -11.82 -7.23 -4.36
N ILE A 162 -11.71 -5.90 -4.42
CA ILE A 162 -12.42 -4.98 -3.50
C ILE A 162 -13.94 -5.14 -3.65
N ILE A 163 -14.42 -5.19 -4.91
CA ILE A 163 -15.83 -5.45 -5.22
C ILE A 163 -16.24 -6.82 -4.65
N GLY A 164 -15.44 -7.85 -4.90
CA GLY A 164 -15.53 -9.14 -4.20
C GLY A 164 -16.79 -9.94 -4.48
N THR A 165 -17.45 -9.71 -5.62
CA THR A 165 -18.57 -10.53 -6.10
C THR A 165 -18.08 -11.60 -7.08
N GLU A 166 -18.85 -12.68 -7.26
CA GLU A 166 -18.55 -13.68 -8.30
C GLU A 166 -18.49 -13.05 -9.69
N GLU A 167 -19.39 -12.11 -10.00
CA GLU A 167 -19.33 -11.30 -11.22
C GLU A 167 -17.95 -10.63 -11.40
N ALA A 168 -17.41 -10.00 -10.36
CA ALA A 168 -16.10 -9.34 -10.44
C ALA A 168 -14.96 -10.35 -10.61
N TYR A 169 -15.01 -11.49 -9.92
CA TYR A 169 -13.98 -12.52 -10.04
C TYR A 169 -13.96 -13.15 -11.43
N ASP A 170 -15.14 -13.41 -12.02
CA ASP A 170 -15.28 -14.06 -13.31
C ASP A 170 -14.94 -13.15 -14.51
N VAL A 171 -14.81 -11.82 -14.31
CA VAL A 171 -14.22 -10.92 -15.31
C VAL A 171 -12.77 -11.31 -15.64
N ILE A 172 -12.04 -11.93 -14.72
CA ILE A 172 -10.61 -12.24 -14.92
C ILE A 172 -10.45 -13.50 -15.77
N ASN A 173 -9.98 -13.36 -17.00
CA ASN A 173 -9.56 -14.50 -17.82
C ASN A 173 -8.21 -15.04 -17.32
N ARG A 174 -8.28 -16.05 -16.43
CA ARG A 174 -7.11 -16.61 -15.72
C ARG A 174 -6.14 -17.31 -16.65
N GLU A 175 -6.66 -18.04 -17.64
CA GLU A 175 -5.89 -18.80 -18.61
C GLU A 175 -5.02 -17.85 -19.44
N LYS A 176 -5.62 -16.76 -19.93
CA LYS A 176 -4.92 -15.73 -20.70
C LYS A 176 -4.03 -14.86 -19.83
N LEU A 177 -4.44 -14.55 -18.59
CA LEU A 177 -3.59 -13.83 -17.66
C LEU A 177 -2.27 -14.58 -17.41
N LEU A 178 -2.32 -15.89 -17.19
CA LEU A 178 -1.09 -16.69 -17.03
C LEU A 178 -0.23 -16.67 -18.30
N GLN A 179 -0.82 -16.87 -19.48
CA GLN A 179 -0.10 -16.78 -20.77
C GLN A 179 0.57 -15.41 -20.93
N TYR A 180 -0.12 -14.34 -20.55
CA TYR A 180 0.42 -12.99 -20.58
C TYR A 180 1.62 -12.82 -19.65
N LEU A 181 1.55 -13.31 -18.39
CA LEU A 181 2.69 -13.24 -17.47
C LEU A 181 3.93 -13.96 -18.03
N TYR A 182 3.75 -15.13 -18.66
CA TYR A 182 4.85 -15.83 -19.34
C TYR A 182 5.43 -15.04 -20.51
N SER A 183 4.60 -14.34 -21.28
CA SER A 183 5.08 -13.52 -22.40
C SER A 183 6.01 -12.38 -21.96
N LEU A 184 5.94 -11.98 -20.68
CA LEU A 184 6.75 -10.91 -20.10
C LEU A 184 7.97 -11.43 -19.32
N LYS A 185 7.96 -12.70 -18.90
CA LYS A 185 9.02 -13.29 -18.08
C LYS A 185 10.35 -13.29 -18.83
N GLN A 186 11.38 -12.73 -18.20
CA GLN A 186 12.74 -12.67 -18.73
C GLN A 186 13.62 -13.82 -18.21
N PRO A 187 14.69 -14.18 -18.94
CA PRO A 187 15.62 -15.23 -18.52
C PRO A 187 16.35 -14.95 -17.21
N ASP A 188 16.56 -13.67 -16.86
CA ASP A 188 17.28 -13.27 -15.65
C ASP A 188 16.41 -13.24 -14.38
N GLY A 189 15.13 -13.62 -14.49
CA GLY A 189 14.15 -13.60 -13.40
C GLY A 189 13.25 -12.37 -13.39
N SER A 190 13.60 -11.31 -14.13
CA SER A 190 12.76 -10.11 -14.21
C SER A 190 11.53 -10.31 -15.09
N PHE A 191 10.64 -9.33 -15.11
CA PHE A 191 9.52 -9.25 -16.04
C PHE A 191 9.54 -7.90 -16.75
N LEU A 192 9.12 -7.87 -18.01
CA LEU A 192 8.74 -6.62 -18.67
C LEU A 192 7.44 -6.09 -18.04
N MET A 193 7.23 -4.77 -18.05
CA MET A 193 5.94 -4.18 -17.66
C MET A 193 4.84 -4.44 -18.69
N HIS A 194 5.19 -4.52 -19.97
CA HIS A 194 4.33 -4.91 -21.09
C HIS A 194 5.19 -5.42 -22.25
N VAL A 195 4.59 -5.97 -23.30
CA VAL A 195 5.32 -6.43 -24.49
C VAL A 195 6.12 -5.27 -25.10
N GLY A 196 7.45 -5.41 -25.19
CA GLY A 196 8.36 -4.37 -25.68
C GLY A 196 8.59 -3.20 -24.70
N GLY A 197 8.11 -3.30 -23.46
CA GLY A 197 8.23 -2.26 -22.44
C GLY A 197 9.51 -2.29 -21.63
N GLU A 198 9.53 -1.52 -20.55
CA GLU A 198 10.64 -1.47 -19.59
C GLU A 198 10.65 -2.65 -18.61
N VAL A 199 11.79 -2.82 -17.93
CA VAL A 199 11.96 -3.74 -16.80
C VAL A 199 12.33 -2.95 -15.56
N ASP A 200 11.58 -3.13 -14.48
CA ASP A 200 11.97 -2.81 -13.11
C ASP A 200 11.13 -3.61 -12.10
N VAL A 201 11.44 -3.51 -10.81
CA VAL A 201 10.83 -4.35 -9.77
C VAL A 201 9.32 -4.18 -9.60
N ARG A 202 8.70 -3.14 -10.21
CA ARG A 202 7.23 -3.03 -10.27
C ARG A 202 6.63 -4.24 -10.97
N SER A 203 7.27 -4.72 -12.04
CA SER A 203 6.74 -5.85 -12.83
C SER A 203 6.69 -7.13 -11.99
N ALA A 204 7.74 -7.42 -11.22
CA ALA A 204 7.80 -8.57 -10.33
C ALA A 204 6.69 -8.54 -9.27
N TYR A 205 6.45 -7.37 -8.67
CA TYR A 205 5.36 -7.21 -7.71
C TYR A 205 3.98 -7.32 -8.34
N CYS A 206 3.73 -6.61 -9.45
CA CYS A 206 2.45 -6.67 -10.14
C CYS A 206 2.12 -8.10 -10.59
N ALA A 207 3.09 -8.82 -11.17
CA ALA A 207 2.94 -10.20 -11.57
C ALA A 207 2.68 -11.12 -10.37
N ALA A 208 3.50 -11.04 -9.32
CA ALA A 208 3.33 -11.85 -8.11
C ALA A 208 1.97 -11.61 -7.44
N SER A 209 1.56 -10.34 -7.35
CA SER A 209 0.30 -9.91 -6.74
C SER A 209 -0.91 -10.52 -7.44
N VAL A 210 -1.00 -10.37 -8.77
CA VAL A 210 -2.15 -10.89 -9.50
C VAL A 210 -2.12 -12.42 -9.59
N ALA A 211 -0.93 -13.01 -9.73
CA ALA A 211 -0.79 -14.45 -9.83
C ALA A 211 -1.17 -15.17 -8.53
N SER A 212 -0.79 -14.61 -7.36
CA SER A 212 -1.14 -15.19 -6.07
C SER A 212 -2.63 -15.04 -5.73
N LEU A 213 -3.22 -13.86 -5.99
CA LEU A 213 -4.65 -13.64 -5.73
C LEU A 213 -5.53 -14.55 -6.60
N THR A 214 -5.16 -14.75 -7.87
CA THR A 214 -5.97 -15.50 -8.85
C THR A 214 -5.61 -16.98 -8.96
N ASN A 215 -4.73 -17.47 -8.09
CA ASN A 215 -4.26 -18.87 -8.04
C ASN A 215 -3.75 -19.38 -9.41
N ILE A 216 -2.77 -18.69 -10.00
CA ILE A 216 -2.17 -19.08 -11.29
C ILE A 216 -0.65 -19.20 -11.24
N ILE A 217 -0.06 -19.28 -10.05
CA ILE A 217 1.38 -19.49 -9.90
C ILE A 217 1.73 -20.92 -10.34
N THR A 218 2.69 -21.06 -11.26
CA THR A 218 3.33 -22.35 -11.61
C THR A 218 4.74 -22.43 -11.00
N PRO A 219 5.38 -23.62 -10.98
CA PRO A 219 6.72 -23.78 -10.43
C PRO A 219 7.81 -22.90 -11.09
N ASP A 220 7.68 -22.65 -12.39
CA ASP A 220 8.67 -21.99 -13.25
C ASP A 220 8.37 -20.50 -13.52
N LEU A 221 7.13 -20.04 -13.31
CA LEU A 221 6.72 -18.66 -13.58
C LEU A 221 7.63 -17.63 -12.90
N PHE A 222 8.01 -17.89 -11.63
CA PHE A 222 8.87 -17.02 -10.84
C PHE A 222 10.28 -17.57 -10.62
N GLU A 223 10.73 -18.49 -11.46
CA GLU A 223 12.11 -19.00 -11.41
C GLU A 223 13.11 -17.86 -11.67
N GLY A 224 14.07 -17.69 -10.75
CA GLY A 224 15.08 -16.62 -10.79
C GLY A 224 14.60 -15.25 -10.29
N THR A 225 13.29 -15.07 -10.06
CA THR A 225 12.72 -13.75 -9.71
C THR A 225 13.20 -13.29 -8.35
N ALA A 226 13.29 -14.19 -7.36
CA ALA A 226 13.73 -13.82 -6.02
C ALA A 226 15.19 -13.36 -6.01
N GLU A 227 16.04 -14.02 -6.78
CA GLU A 227 17.46 -13.70 -6.96
C GLU A 227 17.63 -12.37 -7.68
N TRP A 228 16.79 -12.10 -8.70
CA TRP A 228 16.78 -10.82 -9.39
C TRP A 228 16.38 -9.67 -8.47
N ILE A 229 15.30 -9.83 -7.68
CA ILE A 229 14.87 -8.82 -6.69
C ILE A 229 15.99 -8.58 -5.67
N ALA A 230 16.65 -9.63 -5.19
CA ALA A 230 17.74 -9.50 -4.23
C ALA A 230 18.90 -8.66 -4.76
N ARG A 231 19.22 -8.76 -6.06
CA ARG A 231 20.22 -7.90 -6.73
C ARG A 231 19.82 -6.43 -6.79
N CYS A 232 18.54 -6.10 -6.62
CA CYS A 232 18.05 -4.73 -6.57
C CYS A 232 18.26 -4.09 -5.18
N GLN A 233 18.51 -4.87 -4.12
CA GLN A 233 18.94 -4.31 -2.84
C GLN A 233 20.37 -3.76 -2.95
N ASN A 234 20.58 -2.51 -2.52
CA ASN A 234 21.85 -1.83 -2.69
C ASN A 234 22.56 -1.55 -1.35
N TRP A 235 23.66 -0.78 -1.43
CA TRP A 235 24.51 -0.41 -0.28
C TRP A 235 23.78 0.39 0.82
N GLU A 236 22.66 1.04 0.50
CA GLU A 236 21.85 1.80 1.45
C GLU A 236 20.98 0.87 2.32
N GLY A 237 20.76 -0.37 1.89
CA GLY A 237 19.88 -1.37 2.51
C GLY A 237 18.48 -1.42 1.92
N GLY A 238 18.01 -0.37 1.26
CA GLY A 238 16.76 -0.40 0.48
C GLY A 238 16.95 -1.00 -0.92
N ILE A 239 15.88 -1.00 -1.72
CA ILE A 239 15.84 -1.61 -3.06
C ILE A 239 15.62 -0.55 -4.12
N GLY A 240 16.41 -0.61 -5.20
CA GLY A 240 16.23 0.22 -6.39
C GLY A 240 15.30 -0.41 -7.43
N GLY A 241 14.96 0.34 -8.49
CA GLY A 241 14.09 -0.17 -9.56
C GLY A 241 14.70 -1.38 -10.30
N VAL A 242 16.01 -1.33 -10.55
CA VAL A 242 16.81 -2.38 -11.16
C VAL A 242 18.14 -2.50 -10.41
N PRO A 243 18.92 -3.59 -10.61
CA PRO A 243 20.21 -3.75 -9.93
C PRO A 243 21.14 -2.54 -10.14
N GLY A 244 21.70 -2.03 -9.04
CA GLY A 244 22.62 -0.89 -9.02
C GLY A 244 21.99 0.49 -8.86
N MET A 245 20.66 0.62 -8.90
CA MET A 245 19.98 1.90 -8.71
C MET A 245 19.84 2.30 -7.23
N GLU A 246 19.61 3.60 -7.00
CA GLU A 246 19.31 4.21 -5.70
C GLU A 246 18.08 3.55 -5.05
N ALA A 247 18.15 3.36 -3.73
CA ALA A 247 17.06 2.78 -2.97
C ALA A 247 15.87 3.74 -2.90
N HIS A 248 14.65 3.23 -3.18
CA HIS A 248 13.45 4.07 -3.29
C HIS A 248 12.23 3.38 -2.72
N GLY A 249 11.44 4.08 -1.88
CA GLY A 249 10.33 3.50 -1.12
C GLY A 249 9.35 2.67 -1.94
N GLY A 250 8.92 3.18 -3.10
CA GLY A 250 8.02 2.45 -3.99
C GLY A 250 8.63 1.14 -4.52
N TYR A 251 9.91 1.15 -4.91
CA TYR A 251 10.59 -0.05 -5.43
C TYR A 251 10.92 -1.02 -4.30
N THR A 252 11.27 -0.52 -3.12
CA THR A 252 11.44 -1.30 -1.90
C THR A 252 10.17 -2.01 -1.49
N PHE A 253 9.02 -1.34 -1.53
CA PHE A 253 7.74 -1.98 -1.30
C PHE A 253 7.50 -3.11 -2.30
N CYS A 254 7.60 -2.82 -3.60
CA CYS A 254 7.41 -3.84 -4.64
C CYS A 254 8.34 -5.06 -4.42
N GLY A 255 9.63 -4.83 -4.20
CA GLY A 255 10.59 -5.91 -3.99
C GLY A 255 10.28 -6.77 -2.75
N LEU A 256 10.08 -6.15 -1.59
CA LEU A 256 9.79 -6.89 -0.36
C LEU A 256 8.44 -7.61 -0.44
N ALA A 257 7.38 -6.94 -0.92
CA ALA A 257 6.05 -7.52 -1.04
C ALA A 257 6.02 -8.69 -2.04
N ALA A 258 6.75 -8.60 -3.16
CA ALA A 258 6.91 -9.71 -4.10
C ALA A 258 7.61 -10.90 -3.43
N LEU A 259 8.75 -10.69 -2.75
CA LEU A 259 9.46 -11.78 -2.05
C LEU A 259 8.63 -12.42 -0.95
N VAL A 260 7.80 -11.64 -0.28
CA VAL A 260 6.80 -12.09 0.68
C VAL A 260 5.80 -13.07 0.05
N ILE A 261 5.27 -12.74 -1.13
CA ILE A 261 4.33 -13.62 -1.86
C ILE A 261 5.05 -14.92 -2.24
N LEU A 262 6.31 -14.79 -2.68
CA LEU A 262 7.16 -15.91 -3.08
C LEU A 262 7.74 -16.71 -1.90
N LYS A 263 7.54 -16.27 -0.64
CA LYS A 263 8.11 -16.87 0.58
C LYS A 263 9.65 -16.90 0.55
N LYS A 264 10.27 -15.81 0.09
CA LYS A 264 11.72 -15.64 -0.14
C LYS A 264 12.28 -14.36 0.50
N GLU A 265 11.69 -13.88 1.58
CA GLU A 265 12.14 -12.65 2.27
C GLU A 265 13.60 -12.73 2.72
N ARG A 266 14.07 -13.95 3.05
CA ARG A 266 15.46 -14.23 3.47
C ARG A 266 16.50 -14.04 2.37
N SER A 267 16.09 -13.83 1.11
CA SER A 267 16.99 -13.45 0.03
C SER A 267 17.54 -12.03 0.19
N LEU A 268 16.94 -11.21 1.06
CA LEU A 268 17.39 -9.86 1.38
C LEU A 268 18.15 -9.80 2.71
N ASN A 269 19.02 -8.80 2.84
CA ASN A 269 19.52 -8.35 4.12
C ASN A 269 18.46 -7.52 4.85
N LEU A 270 17.59 -8.19 5.60
CA LEU A 270 16.47 -7.57 6.32
C LEU A 270 16.92 -6.55 7.38
N LYS A 271 18.10 -6.71 7.98
CA LYS A 271 18.65 -5.77 8.96
C LYS A 271 18.93 -4.41 8.32
N SER A 272 19.68 -4.41 7.21
CA SER A 272 19.99 -3.18 6.47
C SER A 272 18.73 -2.53 5.89
N LEU A 273 17.76 -3.34 5.44
CA LEU A 273 16.48 -2.87 4.95
C LEU A 273 15.64 -2.19 6.05
N LEU A 274 15.55 -2.83 7.22
CA LEU A 274 14.85 -2.24 8.37
C LEU A 274 15.49 -0.92 8.80
N GLN A 275 16.81 -0.86 8.90
CA GLN A 275 17.52 0.37 9.22
C GLN A 275 17.30 1.46 8.16
N TRP A 276 17.30 1.07 6.88
CA TRP A 276 17.04 2.00 5.79
C TRP A 276 15.64 2.60 5.90
N VAL A 277 14.57 1.78 5.98
CA VAL A 277 13.19 2.31 5.96
C VAL A 277 12.87 3.15 7.19
N THR A 278 13.36 2.76 8.37
CA THR A 278 13.17 3.55 9.59
C THR A 278 13.85 4.92 9.51
N SER A 279 14.97 5.02 8.78
CA SER A 279 15.64 6.28 8.50
C SER A 279 14.94 7.15 7.43
N ARG A 280 13.85 6.66 6.81
CA ARG A 280 13.04 7.42 5.84
C ARG A 280 11.89 8.18 6.48
N GLN A 281 11.59 7.93 7.76
CA GLN A 281 10.63 8.76 8.47
C GLN A 281 11.30 10.09 8.83
N MET A 282 10.65 11.18 8.45
CA MET A 282 11.18 12.52 8.61
C MET A 282 11.03 12.96 10.07
N ARG A 283 12.16 13.27 10.70
CA ARG A 283 12.22 13.58 12.14
C ARG A 283 11.37 14.79 12.55
N PHE A 284 11.19 15.75 11.65
CA PHE A 284 10.41 16.96 11.90
C PHE A 284 8.99 16.85 11.34
N GLU A 285 8.82 16.45 10.08
CA GLU A 285 7.49 16.43 9.46
C GLU A 285 6.63 15.26 9.95
N GLY A 286 7.23 14.16 10.42
CA GLY A 286 6.54 12.94 10.85
C GLY A 286 6.12 11.99 9.71
N GLY A 287 5.97 12.52 8.49
CA GLY A 287 5.77 11.76 7.26
C GLY A 287 7.03 11.04 6.76
N PHE A 288 6.99 10.47 5.56
CA PHE A 288 8.12 9.75 4.98
C PHE A 288 8.66 10.41 3.71
N GLN A 289 9.98 10.32 3.49
CA GLN A 289 10.61 10.60 2.20
C GLN A 289 10.77 9.32 1.37
N GLY A 290 10.72 9.44 0.04
CA GLY A 290 10.92 8.29 -0.85
C GLY A 290 12.34 7.77 -0.90
N ARG A 291 13.32 8.65 -0.72
CA ARG A 291 14.77 8.40 -0.80
C ARG A 291 15.50 9.30 0.17
N CYS A 292 16.73 8.95 0.52
CA CYS A 292 17.58 9.79 1.37
C CYS A 292 17.74 11.19 0.76
N ASN A 293 17.75 12.24 1.59
CA ASN A 293 17.90 13.64 1.15
C ASN A 293 16.85 14.14 0.14
N LYS A 294 15.65 13.53 0.13
CA LYS A 294 14.49 14.02 -0.63
C LYS A 294 13.39 14.50 0.32
N LEU A 295 12.48 15.29 -0.19
CA LEU A 295 11.40 15.86 0.60
C LEU A 295 10.43 14.78 1.09
N VAL A 296 9.73 15.08 2.19
CA VAL A 296 8.54 14.33 2.63
C VAL A 296 7.47 14.29 1.53
N ASP A 297 6.69 13.22 1.46
CA ASP A 297 5.51 13.13 0.59
C ASP A 297 4.50 12.12 1.15
N GLY A 298 3.22 12.53 1.18
CA GLY A 298 2.09 11.78 1.72
C GLY A 298 1.91 10.39 1.12
N CYS A 299 2.23 10.14 -0.15
CA CYS A 299 2.08 8.80 -0.73
C CYS A 299 3.04 7.77 -0.11
N TYR A 300 4.22 8.20 0.36
CA TYR A 300 5.17 7.31 1.03
C TYR A 300 4.69 6.89 2.43
N SER A 301 3.60 7.48 2.93
CA SER A 301 2.90 6.95 4.10
C SER A 301 2.50 5.50 3.92
N PHE A 302 2.18 5.06 2.70
CA PHE A 302 1.99 3.64 2.41
C PHE A 302 3.29 2.97 1.97
N TRP A 303 3.96 3.49 0.94
CA TRP A 303 5.10 2.80 0.33
C TRP A 303 6.27 2.55 1.28
N GLN A 304 6.50 3.44 2.25
CA GLN A 304 7.52 3.24 3.28
C GLN A 304 6.92 2.56 4.52
N ALA A 305 5.85 3.10 5.10
CA ALA A 305 5.32 2.56 6.36
C ALA A 305 4.79 1.11 6.20
N GLY A 306 4.28 0.76 5.01
CA GLY A 306 3.83 -0.58 4.67
C GLY A 306 4.94 -1.63 4.63
N LEU A 307 6.21 -1.24 4.57
CA LEU A 307 7.33 -2.18 4.73
C LEU A 307 7.43 -2.72 6.16
N LEU A 308 6.99 -1.96 7.17
CA LEU A 308 7.20 -2.32 8.58
C LEU A 308 6.31 -3.50 9.02
N PRO A 309 5.02 -3.60 8.63
CA PRO A 309 4.25 -4.84 8.81
C PRO A 309 4.85 -6.04 8.06
N LEU A 310 5.41 -5.85 6.86
CA LEU A 310 6.05 -6.93 6.09
C LEU A 310 7.33 -7.44 6.77
N LEU A 311 8.18 -6.51 7.23
CA LEU A 311 9.39 -6.82 7.99
C LEU A 311 9.04 -7.47 9.33
N HIS A 312 8.02 -6.97 10.03
CA HIS A 312 7.54 -7.57 11.27
C HIS A 312 7.15 -9.03 11.07
N ARG A 313 6.37 -9.35 10.03
CA ARG A 313 6.03 -10.75 9.72
C ARG A 313 7.27 -11.57 9.36
N ALA A 314 8.16 -11.05 8.53
CA ALA A 314 9.36 -11.77 8.09
C ALA A 314 10.32 -12.09 9.24
N LEU A 315 10.47 -11.17 10.19
CA LEU A 315 11.27 -11.35 11.42
C LEU A 315 10.54 -12.25 12.43
N HIS A 316 9.21 -12.12 12.56
CA HIS A 316 8.42 -12.98 13.42
C HIS A 316 8.49 -14.45 12.99
N ALA A 317 8.43 -14.72 11.68
CA ALA A 317 8.61 -16.05 11.10
C ALA A 317 10.02 -16.63 11.33
N GLN A 318 11.00 -15.81 11.75
CA GLN A 318 12.33 -16.24 12.18
C GLN A 318 12.44 -16.44 13.69
N GLY A 319 11.36 -16.19 14.44
CA GLY A 319 11.32 -16.31 15.90
C GLY A 319 12.07 -15.17 16.60
N ASP A 320 12.13 -13.98 16.01
CA ASP A 320 12.81 -12.83 16.63
C ASP A 320 12.11 -12.43 17.95
N PRO A 321 12.78 -12.59 19.11
CA PRO A 321 12.17 -12.34 20.42
C PRO A 321 12.11 -10.85 20.77
N ALA A 322 12.77 -9.97 20.01
CA ALA A 322 12.84 -8.54 20.28
C ALA A 322 11.70 -7.75 19.62
N LEU A 323 10.86 -8.41 18.82
CA LEU A 323 9.73 -7.75 18.18
C LEU A 323 8.70 -7.25 19.19
N SER A 324 8.21 -6.05 18.93
CA SER A 324 7.12 -5.44 19.70
C SER A 324 5.84 -6.26 19.56
N MET A 325 5.03 -6.29 20.62
CA MET A 325 3.72 -6.95 20.62
C MET A 325 2.56 -5.95 20.48
N SER A 326 2.84 -4.68 20.23
CA SER A 326 1.83 -3.63 20.17
C SER A 326 2.07 -2.52 19.15
N HIS A 327 3.27 -2.43 18.57
CA HIS A 327 3.61 -1.30 17.69
C HIS A 327 4.45 -1.75 16.50
N TRP A 328 4.27 -1.07 15.38
CA TRP A 328 5.19 -1.15 14.26
C TRP A 328 6.50 -0.41 14.57
N MET A 329 7.58 -0.78 13.88
CA MET A 329 8.91 -0.20 14.09
C MET A 329 9.06 1.19 13.42
N PHE A 330 8.05 2.05 13.54
CA PHE A 330 8.09 3.46 13.14
C PHE A 330 7.21 4.30 14.08
N HIS A 331 7.35 5.62 14.05
CA HIS A 331 6.56 6.48 14.94
C HIS A 331 5.13 6.65 14.40
N GLN A 332 4.24 5.72 14.76
CA GLN A 332 2.85 5.66 14.31
C GLN A 332 2.09 6.97 14.51
N GLN A 333 2.16 7.57 15.71
CA GLN A 333 1.47 8.84 15.99
C GLN A 333 1.96 10.00 15.10
N ALA A 334 3.27 10.17 14.90
CA ALA A 334 3.82 11.25 14.06
C ALA A 334 3.39 11.12 12.59
N LEU A 335 3.26 9.89 12.07
CA LEU A 335 2.73 9.67 10.72
C LEU A 335 1.25 10.10 10.63
N GLN A 336 0.44 9.75 11.62
CA GLN A 336 -0.97 10.17 11.67
C GLN A 336 -1.10 11.69 11.77
N GLU A 337 -0.26 12.33 12.59
CA GLU A 337 -0.19 13.79 12.72
C GLU A 337 0.12 14.46 11.38
N TYR A 338 1.14 13.97 10.66
CA TYR A 338 1.48 14.48 9.32
C TYR A 338 0.29 14.38 8.36
N ILE A 339 -0.34 13.21 8.26
CA ILE A 339 -1.44 12.98 7.32
C ILE A 339 -2.64 13.86 7.66
N LEU A 340 -3.06 13.87 8.93
CA LEU A 340 -4.27 14.56 9.37
C LEU A 340 -4.13 16.09 9.37
N MET A 341 -2.93 16.63 9.64
CA MET A 341 -2.71 18.08 9.63
C MET A 341 -2.26 18.61 8.27
N CYS A 342 -1.43 17.87 7.54
CA CYS A 342 -0.70 18.42 6.38
C CYS A 342 -1.22 17.90 5.03
N CYS A 343 -1.83 16.71 4.98
CA CYS A 343 -2.17 16.04 3.72
C CYS A 343 -3.65 16.08 3.36
N GLN A 344 -4.50 16.76 4.14
CA GLN A 344 -5.93 16.87 3.83
C GLN A 344 -6.23 18.12 3.00
N CYS A 345 -6.88 17.94 1.84
CA CYS A 345 -7.44 19.08 1.12
C CYS A 345 -8.76 19.50 1.79
N PRO A 346 -8.95 20.79 2.13
CA PRO A 346 -10.18 21.27 2.79
C PRO A 346 -11.47 21.02 1.99
N ALA A 347 -11.37 20.75 0.68
CA ALA A 347 -12.48 20.47 -0.22
C ALA A 347 -12.71 18.95 -0.49
N GLY A 348 -12.01 18.06 0.22
CA GLY A 348 -12.03 16.61 -0.02
C GLY A 348 -10.83 16.12 -0.82
N GLY A 349 -10.50 14.83 -0.74
CA GLY A 349 -9.22 14.27 -1.21
C GLY A 349 -8.00 14.60 -0.32
N LEU A 350 -6.91 13.84 -0.52
CA LEU A 350 -5.60 14.06 0.12
C LEU A 350 -4.53 14.36 -0.95
N LEU A 351 -3.35 14.76 -0.49
CA LEU A 351 -2.29 15.37 -1.30
C LEU A 351 -0.88 14.98 -0.81
N ASP A 352 0.13 15.30 -1.61
CA ASP A 352 1.56 15.11 -1.32
C ASP A 352 2.00 15.84 -0.02
N LYS A 353 1.96 17.17 -0.04
CA LYS A 353 2.35 18.07 1.06
C LYS A 353 1.66 19.43 0.93
N PRO A 354 1.58 20.27 1.98
CA PRO A 354 0.94 21.58 1.89
C PRO A 354 1.43 22.42 0.71
N GLY A 355 0.48 22.97 -0.05
CA GLY A 355 0.75 23.73 -1.27
C GLY A 355 0.68 22.91 -2.57
N LYS A 356 0.54 21.58 -2.49
CA LYS A 356 0.25 20.71 -3.64
C LYS A 356 -1.26 20.51 -3.82
N SER A 357 -1.66 20.22 -5.05
CA SER A 357 -3.04 19.88 -5.38
C SER A 357 -3.38 18.47 -4.90
N ARG A 358 -4.67 18.23 -4.63
CA ARG A 358 -5.21 16.88 -4.38
C ARG A 358 -5.24 16.06 -5.66
N ASP A 359 -5.16 14.74 -5.51
CA ASP A 359 -5.45 13.77 -6.57
C ASP A 359 -5.87 12.42 -5.95
N PHE A 360 -6.35 11.48 -6.79
CA PHE A 360 -6.82 10.17 -6.31
C PHE A 360 -5.68 9.26 -5.85
N TYR A 361 -4.48 9.42 -6.41
CA TYR A 361 -3.29 8.65 -6.03
C TYR A 361 -2.92 8.95 -4.57
N HIS A 362 -2.72 10.23 -4.22
CA HIS A 362 -2.40 10.63 -2.86
C HIS A 362 -3.56 10.38 -1.90
N THR A 363 -4.82 10.53 -2.36
CA THR A 363 -5.99 10.15 -1.56
C THR A 363 -5.91 8.69 -1.13
N CYS A 364 -5.66 7.77 -2.07
CA CYS A 364 -5.50 6.35 -1.78
C CYS A 364 -4.35 6.10 -0.80
N TYR A 365 -3.12 6.50 -1.15
CA TYR A 365 -1.94 6.10 -0.39
C TYR A 365 -1.76 6.83 0.94
N CYS A 366 -2.29 8.05 1.10
CA CYS A 366 -2.36 8.68 2.43
C CYS A 366 -3.33 7.93 3.35
N LEU A 367 -4.50 7.52 2.84
CA LEU A 367 -5.45 6.74 3.64
C LEU A 367 -4.92 5.34 3.96
N SER A 368 -4.30 4.65 3.00
CA SER A 368 -3.67 3.35 3.23
C SER A 368 -2.57 3.44 4.29
N GLY A 369 -1.72 4.49 4.22
CA GLY A 369 -0.70 4.75 5.23
C GLY A 369 -1.27 5.11 6.60
N LEU A 370 -2.37 5.87 6.64
CA LEU A 370 -3.09 6.20 7.87
C LEU A 370 -3.63 4.93 8.55
N SER A 371 -4.26 4.04 7.77
CA SER A 371 -4.75 2.74 8.25
C SER A 371 -3.61 1.88 8.84
N ILE A 372 -2.47 1.77 8.14
CA ILE A 372 -1.29 1.06 8.65
C ILE A 372 -0.79 1.66 9.98
N ALA A 373 -0.80 2.98 10.10
CA ALA A 373 -0.38 3.66 11.32
C ALA A 373 -1.35 3.48 12.49
N GLN A 374 -2.62 3.21 12.20
CA GLN A 374 -3.67 3.00 13.20
C GLN A 374 -3.68 1.57 13.72
N HIS A 375 -3.44 0.57 12.87
CA HIS A 375 -3.69 -0.83 13.19
C HIS A 375 -2.40 -1.65 13.28
N PHE A 376 -2.10 -2.14 14.49
CA PHE A 376 -1.08 -3.18 14.69
C PHE A 376 -1.73 -4.55 14.86
N GLY A 377 -1.17 -5.57 14.19
CA GLY A 377 -1.62 -6.95 14.31
C GLY A 377 -0.48 -7.97 14.15
N SER A 378 -0.35 -8.89 15.10
CA SER A 378 0.66 -9.96 15.07
C SER A 378 0.16 -11.21 15.80
N GLY A 379 -0.21 -12.25 15.04
CA GLY A 379 -0.82 -13.45 15.61
C GLY A 379 -2.17 -13.13 16.27
N ALA A 380 -2.31 -13.44 17.55
CA ALA A 380 -3.50 -13.10 18.34
C ALA A 380 -3.49 -11.67 18.91
N MET A 381 -2.38 -10.93 18.77
CA MET A 381 -2.23 -9.58 19.32
C MET A 381 -2.76 -8.55 18.35
N LEU A 382 -3.63 -7.67 18.83
CA LEU A 382 -4.18 -6.52 18.13
C LEU A 382 -4.01 -5.28 19.01
N HIS A 383 -3.53 -4.19 18.44
CA HIS A 383 -3.39 -2.93 19.16
C HIS A 383 -3.65 -1.77 18.21
N ASP A 384 -4.71 -1.01 18.48
CA ASP A 384 -5.06 0.15 17.68
C ASP A 384 -4.62 1.44 18.38
N VAL A 385 -4.03 2.34 17.59
CA VAL A 385 -3.66 3.69 18.00
C VAL A 385 -4.36 4.66 17.06
N VAL A 386 -5.56 5.10 17.40
CA VAL A 386 -6.32 6.07 16.59
C VAL A 386 -6.15 7.47 17.18
N LEU A 387 -5.42 8.32 16.47
CA LEU A 387 -5.21 9.71 16.87
C LEU A 387 -6.42 10.58 16.53
N GLY A 388 -6.75 11.52 17.42
CA GLY A 388 -7.84 12.48 17.23
C GLY A 388 -9.20 11.94 17.67
N VAL A 389 -10.25 12.26 16.93
CA VAL A 389 -11.59 11.76 17.23
C VAL A 389 -11.72 10.26 16.85
N PRO A 390 -12.48 9.44 17.59
CA PRO A 390 -12.60 7.99 17.31
C PRO A 390 -13.05 7.67 15.89
N GLU A 391 -13.84 8.54 15.27
CA GLU A 391 -14.33 8.42 13.89
C GLU A 391 -13.22 8.53 12.83
N ASN A 392 -11.98 8.83 13.23
CA ASN A 392 -10.81 8.78 12.35
C ASN A 392 -10.37 7.34 12.02
N ALA A 393 -10.85 6.33 12.76
CA ALA A 393 -10.52 4.94 12.49
C ALA A 393 -10.90 4.56 11.05
N LEU A 394 -9.95 4.02 10.29
CA LEU A 394 -10.17 3.48 8.96
C LEU A 394 -10.39 1.96 9.04
N GLN A 395 -10.86 1.36 7.95
CA GLN A 395 -10.75 -0.10 7.81
C GLN A 395 -9.27 -0.50 7.67
N PRO A 396 -8.87 -1.68 8.17
CA PRO A 396 -7.50 -2.18 8.00
C PRO A 396 -7.21 -2.49 6.52
N THR A 397 -5.97 -2.28 6.09
CA THR A 397 -5.48 -2.71 4.75
C THR A 397 -4.44 -3.83 4.86
N HIS A 398 -4.49 -4.78 3.95
CA HIS A 398 -3.51 -5.86 3.89
C HIS A 398 -2.16 -5.33 3.39
N PRO A 399 -1.04 -5.48 4.15
CA PRO A 399 0.21 -4.79 3.85
C PRO A 399 0.91 -5.27 2.57
N VAL A 400 0.52 -6.43 2.03
CA VAL A 400 1.07 -6.95 0.75
C VAL A 400 0.31 -6.43 -0.46
N TYR A 401 -1.02 -6.38 -0.40
CA TYR A 401 -1.86 -6.19 -1.58
C TYR A 401 -2.51 -4.80 -1.62
N ASN A 402 -2.54 -4.12 -0.47
CA ASN A 402 -3.20 -2.84 -0.27
C ASN A 402 -4.68 -2.83 -0.69
N ILE A 403 -5.41 -3.83 -0.19
CA ILE A 403 -6.87 -3.98 -0.20
C ILE A 403 -7.27 -4.56 1.17
N GLY A 404 -8.55 -4.58 1.53
CA GLY A 404 -9.02 -5.14 2.79
C GLY A 404 -8.50 -6.57 3.05
N PRO A 405 -8.01 -6.91 4.26
CA PRO A 405 -7.61 -8.27 4.60
C PRO A 405 -8.72 -9.30 4.35
N ASP A 406 -9.98 -8.94 4.58
CA ASP A 406 -11.17 -9.71 4.25
C ASP A 406 -11.28 -9.98 2.75
N LYS A 407 -11.02 -8.97 1.90
CA LYS A 407 -11.03 -9.09 0.43
C LYS A 407 -9.95 -10.02 -0.08
N VAL A 408 -8.75 -9.97 0.50
CA VAL A 408 -7.65 -10.90 0.19
C VAL A 408 -8.08 -12.33 0.51
N ILE A 409 -8.61 -12.57 1.71
CA ILE A 409 -9.06 -13.91 2.14
C ILE A 409 -10.18 -14.40 1.21
N GLN A 410 -11.18 -13.57 0.93
CA GLN A 410 -12.31 -13.94 0.09
C GLN A 410 -11.88 -14.29 -1.34
N ALA A 411 -11.07 -13.44 -1.98
CA ALA A 411 -10.59 -13.67 -3.34
C ALA A 411 -9.71 -14.92 -3.43
N THR A 412 -8.74 -15.08 -2.52
CA THR A 412 -7.86 -16.25 -2.52
C THR A 412 -8.64 -17.55 -2.28
N MET A 413 -9.58 -17.57 -1.34
CA MET A 413 -10.44 -18.74 -1.11
C MET A 413 -11.32 -19.07 -2.32
N HIS A 414 -11.80 -18.06 -3.06
CA HIS A 414 -12.56 -18.29 -4.29
C HIS A 414 -11.68 -18.89 -5.39
N PHE A 415 -10.53 -18.28 -5.69
CA PHE A 415 -9.67 -18.72 -6.79
C PHE A 415 -8.93 -20.03 -6.52
N LEU A 416 -8.70 -20.40 -5.26
CA LEU A 416 -8.16 -21.72 -4.88
C LEU A 416 -9.11 -22.88 -5.26
N GLN A 417 -10.39 -22.61 -5.49
CA GLN A 417 -11.34 -23.62 -5.97
C GLN A 417 -11.20 -23.89 -7.47
N LYS A 418 -10.47 -23.04 -8.20
CA LYS A 418 -10.21 -23.19 -9.64
C LYS A 418 -8.77 -23.72 -9.82
N PRO A 419 -8.54 -24.71 -10.70
CA PRO A 419 -7.21 -25.24 -10.92
C PRO A 419 -6.29 -24.19 -11.56
N VAL A 420 -4.98 -24.35 -11.38
CA VAL A 420 -3.98 -23.55 -12.11
C VAL A 420 -4.12 -23.85 -13.61
N PRO A 421 -4.29 -22.84 -14.49
CA PRO A 421 -4.53 -23.07 -15.91
C PRO A 421 -3.49 -23.95 -16.60
N GLY A 422 -3.92 -25.06 -17.19
CA GLY A 422 -3.05 -25.98 -17.93
C GLY A 422 -2.07 -26.79 -17.08
N PHE A 423 -2.24 -26.82 -15.76
CA PHE A 423 -1.40 -27.59 -14.83
C PHE A 423 -2.29 -28.56 -14.03
N GLU A 424 -2.09 -29.87 -14.21
CA GLU A 424 -2.64 -30.88 -13.31
C GLU A 424 -1.62 -31.13 -12.19
N GLU A 425 -2.02 -30.87 -10.94
CA GLU A 425 -1.29 -31.44 -9.80
C GLU A 425 -1.37 -32.97 -9.95
N ARG A 426 -0.21 -33.63 -10.09
CA ARG A 426 -0.17 -35.09 -9.96
C ARG A 426 -0.65 -35.40 -8.55
N GLU A 427 -1.82 -36.00 -8.41
CA GLU A 427 -2.22 -36.62 -7.15
C GLU A 427 -1.10 -37.60 -6.76
N ASP A 428 -0.47 -37.37 -5.61
CA ASP A 428 0.49 -38.29 -5.03
C ASP A 428 -0.18 -39.67 -4.92
N GLU A 429 0.35 -40.66 -5.66
CA GLU A 429 -0.05 -42.06 -5.51
C GLU A 429 0.07 -42.45 -4.04
N ALA A 430 -1.08 -42.74 -3.42
CA ALA A 430 -1.14 -43.29 -2.08
C ALA A 430 -0.22 -44.52 -1.99
N PRO A 431 0.57 -44.71 -0.92
CA PRO A 431 1.46 -45.85 -0.82
C PRO A 431 0.66 -47.14 -0.91
N ALA A 432 1.00 -47.99 -1.88
CA ALA A 432 0.42 -49.31 -2.03
C ALA A 432 0.46 -50.05 -0.69
N GLN A 433 -0.70 -50.49 -0.22
CA GLN A 433 -0.79 -51.34 0.97
C GLN A 433 0.03 -52.62 0.73
N PRO A 434 0.87 -53.05 1.69
CA PRO A 434 1.55 -54.33 1.58
C PRO A 434 0.51 -55.45 1.66
N ALA A 435 0.44 -56.25 0.61
CA ALA A 435 -0.33 -57.49 0.59
C ALA A 435 0.24 -58.43 1.67
N THR A 436 -0.55 -58.66 2.73
CA THR A 436 -0.30 -59.71 3.71
C THR A 436 -0.70 -61.05 3.12
N ALA A 437 0.27 -61.95 2.95
CA ALA A 437 0.07 -63.39 2.83
C ALA A 437 0.10 -64.05 4.21
#